data_AF-A0A2V8YCW4-F1
#
_entry.id   AF-A0A2V8YCW4-F1
#
_cell.length_a   1.000
_cell.length_b   1.000
_cell.length_c   1.000
_cell.angle_alpha   90.00
_cell.angle_beta   90.00
_cell.angle_gamma   90.00
#
_symmetry.space_group_name_H-M   'P 1'
#
loop_
_entity.id
_entity.type
_entity.pdbx_description
1 polymer ?
#
loop_
_entity_poly.entity_id
_entity_poly.type
_entity_poly.pdbx_seq_one_letter_code
_entity_poly.pdbx_strand_id
1 'polypeptide(L)'
;MRVLAIHGFLLAVAMAIASASARFSSQEVVDRIVARVENDVILLSDIRALSRYQQFLNGKSETDAQILDRLIDQWIVRTEADASHAPHPSDAEIEHSLSRLRSSFASQQEYEARRKQAGLSELDVRAMVSSQLYLSDYLDSRFRPAVQIDPKEVEDFYQTAIVPRARARGQEPPSLDEARDSVQEALVQNGINQQAEQWLKESRLRLRIENLLAGVAK
;
A
#
# COMPACT_ATOMS: atom_id res chain seq x y z
N MET A 1 -30.09 -20.03 95.26
CA MET A 1 -31.16 -19.88 94.26
C MET A 1 -30.71 -20.61 92.98
N ARG A 2 -31.42 -21.71 92.63
CA ARG A 2 -31.64 -22.34 91.30
C ARG A 2 -30.46 -22.36 90.30
N VAL A 3 -29.67 -23.43 90.16
CA VAL A 3 -29.88 -24.64 89.31
C VAL A 3 -30.28 -24.32 87.86
N LEU A 4 -29.45 -24.64 86.85
CA LEU A 4 -29.67 -25.66 85.81
C LEU A 4 -28.54 -25.66 84.74
N ALA A 5 -28.10 -26.87 84.35
CA ALA A 5 -27.31 -27.15 83.15
C ALA A 5 -28.13 -26.88 81.86
N ILE A 6 -27.49 -26.86 80.68
CA ILE A 6 -27.91 -27.58 79.44
C ILE A 6 -26.95 -27.27 78.27
N HIS A 7 -26.47 -28.38 77.70
CA HIS A 7 -25.88 -28.70 76.41
C HIS A 7 -26.20 -27.84 75.16
N GLY A 8 -25.18 -27.71 74.31
CA GLY A 8 -25.26 -28.04 72.87
C GLY A 8 -25.41 -26.86 71.89
N PHE A 9 -24.46 -26.71 70.95
CA PHE A 9 -24.72 -26.84 69.51
C PHE A 9 -23.40 -26.72 68.71
N LEU A 10 -23.14 -27.71 67.85
CA LEU A 10 -22.13 -27.72 66.79
C LEU A 10 -22.51 -26.72 65.68
N LEU A 11 -21.55 -25.96 65.15
CA LEU A 11 -21.64 -25.49 63.76
C LEU A 11 -20.28 -25.59 63.07
N ALA A 12 -20.23 -26.50 62.09
CA ALA A 12 -19.09 -26.74 61.22
C ALA A 12 -18.88 -25.55 60.27
N VAL A 13 -17.65 -25.02 60.24
CA VAL A 13 -17.22 -24.05 59.23
C VAL A 13 -16.67 -24.82 58.04
N ALA A 14 -17.52 -25.12 57.06
CA ALA A 14 -17.11 -25.59 55.75
C ALA A 14 -16.66 -24.37 54.93
N MET A 15 -15.35 -24.07 54.96
CA MET A 15 -14.78 -23.02 54.11
C MET A 15 -14.56 -23.59 52.71
N ALA A 16 -15.47 -23.26 51.81
CA ALA A 16 -15.42 -23.62 50.40
C ALA A 16 -14.17 -22.99 49.75
N ILE A 17 -13.26 -23.85 49.26
CA ILE A 17 -12.20 -23.46 48.34
C ILE A 17 -12.88 -23.15 47.01
N ALA A 18 -13.20 -21.87 46.79
CA ALA A 18 -13.65 -21.40 45.50
C ALA A 18 -12.48 -21.47 44.52
N SER A 19 -12.50 -22.48 43.64
CA SER A 19 -11.65 -22.57 42.47
C SER A 19 -11.83 -21.31 41.61
N ALA A 20 -10.90 -20.37 41.73
CA ALA A 20 -10.79 -19.26 40.81
C ALA A 20 -10.32 -19.82 39.46
N SER A 21 -11.28 -20.15 38.59
CA SER A 21 -11.01 -20.41 37.19
C SER A 21 -10.29 -19.20 36.61
N ALA A 22 -9.02 -19.38 36.25
CA ALA A 22 -8.25 -18.40 35.51
C ALA A 22 -9.03 -18.06 34.24
N ARG A 23 -9.59 -16.85 34.20
CA ARG A 23 -10.08 -16.25 32.97
C ARG A 23 -8.85 -16.00 32.12
N PHE A 24 -8.61 -16.86 31.13
CA PHE A 24 -7.72 -16.52 30.03
C PHE A 24 -8.32 -15.29 29.35
N SER A 25 -7.74 -14.12 29.61
CA SER A 25 -7.99 -12.92 28.83
C SER A 25 -7.64 -13.28 27.38
N SER A 26 -8.61 -13.20 26.48
CA SER A 26 -8.35 -13.16 25.04
C SER A 26 -7.28 -12.11 24.81
N GLN A 27 -6.09 -12.55 24.41
CA GLN A 27 -4.99 -11.65 24.08
C GLN A 27 -5.47 -10.77 22.92
N GLU A 28 -5.70 -9.49 23.20
CA GLU A 28 -6.06 -8.50 22.19
C GLU A 28 -4.91 -8.47 21.17
N VAL A 29 -5.22 -8.76 19.90
CA VAL A 29 -4.22 -8.74 18.83
C VAL A 29 -3.90 -7.27 18.56
N VAL A 30 -2.92 -6.73 19.29
CA VAL A 30 -2.29 -5.47 18.94
C VAL A 30 -1.59 -5.68 17.60
N ASP A 31 -1.89 -4.84 16.62
CA ASP A 31 -1.28 -4.90 15.31
C ASP A 31 0.26 -4.78 15.42
N ARG A 32 0.97 -5.63 14.69
CA ARG A 32 2.42 -5.79 14.87
C ARG A 32 3.16 -4.73 14.06
N ILE A 33 4.13 -4.07 14.68
CA ILE A 33 5.05 -3.17 13.98
C ILE A 33 6.06 -4.00 13.18
N VAL A 34 6.17 -3.75 11.87
CA VAL A 34 7.11 -4.42 10.96
C VAL A 34 8.30 -3.55 10.60
N ALA A 35 8.18 -2.23 10.74
CA ALA A 35 9.31 -1.31 10.68
C ALA A 35 9.02 -0.01 11.45
N ARG A 36 10.09 0.66 11.86
CA ARG A 36 10.05 2.06 12.31
C ARG A 36 10.83 2.90 11.32
N VAL A 37 10.23 3.99 10.86
CA VAL A 37 10.86 4.95 9.95
C VAL A 37 10.82 6.30 10.61
N GLU A 38 11.98 6.83 11.01
CA GLU A 38 12.09 8.02 11.85
C GLU A 38 11.30 7.91 13.16
N ASN A 39 10.15 8.57 13.23
CA ASN A 39 9.23 8.60 14.36
C ASN A 39 7.91 7.86 14.08
N ASP A 40 7.72 7.38 12.85
CA ASP A 40 6.54 6.64 12.41
C ASP A 40 6.77 5.13 12.40
N VAL A 41 5.66 4.40 12.29
CA VAL A 41 5.67 2.93 12.25
C VAL A 41 4.93 2.44 11.01
N ILE A 42 5.43 1.36 10.44
CA ILE A 42 4.72 0.57 9.42
C ILE A 42 4.24 -0.70 10.12
N LEU A 43 2.97 -1.04 9.91
CA LEU A 43 2.30 -2.16 10.56
C LEU A 43 2.18 -3.38 9.64
N LEU A 44 1.96 -4.55 10.25
CA LEU A 44 1.72 -5.78 9.51
C LEU A 44 0.40 -5.71 8.71
N SER A 45 -0.59 -4.98 9.20
CA SER A 45 -1.82 -4.71 8.45
C SER A 45 -1.56 -3.91 7.17
N ASP A 46 -0.59 -2.98 7.14
CA ASP A 46 -0.21 -2.23 5.94
C ASP A 46 0.36 -3.17 4.87
N ILE A 47 1.24 -4.10 5.27
CA ILE A 47 1.75 -5.15 4.37
C ILE A 47 0.59 -5.95 3.77
N ARG A 48 -0.33 -6.40 4.62
CA ARG A 48 -1.49 -7.21 4.19
C ARG A 48 -2.41 -6.43 3.26
N ALA A 49 -2.66 -5.15 3.55
CA ALA A 49 -3.52 -4.30 2.74
C ALA A 49 -2.93 -4.10 1.34
N LEU A 50 -1.64 -3.73 1.25
CA LEU A 50 -0.98 -3.54 -0.03
C LEU A 50 -0.83 -4.85 -0.81
N SER A 51 -0.49 -5.95 -0.14
CA SER A 51 -0.40 -7.29 -0.75
C SER A 51 -1.73 -7.73 -1.36
N ARG A 52 -2.85 -7.59 -0.64
CA ARG A 52 -4.20 -7.91 -1.15
C ARG A 52 -4.55 -7.06 -2.36
N TYR A 53 -4.23 -5.77 -2.33
CA TYR A 53 -4.49 -4.88 -3.46
C TYR A 53 -3.68 -5.26 -4.70
N GLN A 54 -2.39 -5.58 -4.55
CA GLN A 54 -1.58 -6.06 -5.67
C GLN A 54 -2.11 -7.38 -6.25
N GLN A 55 -2.48 -8.33 -5.38
CA GLN A 55 -3.11 -9.59 -5.80
C GLN A 55 -4.40 -9.33 -6.58
N PHE A 56 -5.21 -8.36 -6.15
CA PHE A 56 -6.41 -7.94 -6.84
C PHE A 56 -6.13 -7.39 -8.26
N LEU A 57 -5.12 -6.53 -8.41
CA LEU A 57 -4.81 -5.88 -9.68
C LEU A 57 -4.30 -6.86 -10.75
N ASN A 58 -3.30 -7.66 -10.42
CA ASN A 58 -2.54 -8.42 -11.43
C ASN A 58 -2.17 -9.83 -10.98
N GLY A 59 -2.68 -10.29 -9.83
CA GLY A 59 -2.37 -11.61 -9.29
C GLY A 59 -0.91 -11.77 -8.86
N LYS A 60 -0.14 -10.68 -8.76
CA LYS A 60 1.24 -10.74 -8.26
C LYS A 60 1.22 -10.94 -6.75
N SER A 61 2.02 -11.91 -6.32
CA SER A 61 2.35 -12.12 -4.92
C SER A 61 3.82 -11.77 -4.73
N GLU A 62 4.08 -10.80 -3.87
CA GLU A 62 5.42 -10.39 -3.46
C GLU A 62 5.66 -10.80 -2.02
N THR A 63 6.93 -10.94 -1.64
CA THR A 63 7.29 -11.23 -0.25
C THR A 63 7.00 -10.03 0.65
N ASP A 64 6.73 -10.26 1.93
CA ASP A 64 6.52 -9.20 2.91
C ASP A 64 7.67 -8.18 2.94
N ALA A 65 8.91 -8.61 2.69
CA ALA A 65 10.07 -7.72 2.59
C ALA A 65 9.97 -6.75 1.40
N GLN A 66 9.55 -7.25 0.23
CA GLN A 66 9.35 -6.42 -0.96
C GLN A 66 8.16 -5.47 -0.82
N ILE A 67 7.11 -5.88 -0.09
CA ILE A 67 5.99 -5.01 0.24
C ILE A 67 6.44 -3.93 1.23
N LEU A 68 7.18 -4.30 2.26
CA LEU A 68 7.73 -3.36 3.24
C LEU A 68 8.62 -2.31 2.56
N ASP A 69 9.48 -2.72 1.63
CA ASP A 69 10.28 -1.77 0.85
C ASP A 69 9.38 -0.77 0.11
N ARG A 70 8.30 -1.22 -0.54
CA ARG A 70 7.37 -0.29 -1.20
C ARG A 70 6.65 0.64 -0.23
N LEU A 71 6.28 0.14 0.96
CA LEU A 71 5.62 0.95 1.98
C LEU A 71 6.58 2.02 2.52
N ILE A 72 7.87 1.70 2.65
CA ILE A 72 8.90 2.69 3.00
C ILE A 72 9.01 3.75 1.91
N ASP A 73 9.06 3.37 0.62
CA ASP A 73 9.10 4.35 -0.47
C ASP A 73 7.84 5.23 -0.47
N GLN A 74 6.65 4.64 -0.29
CA GLN A 74 5.40 5.39 -0.19
C GLN A 74 5.38 6.33 1.02
N TRP A 75 5.94 5.92 2.15
CA TRP A 75 6.10 6.78 3.32
C TRP A 75 6.98 7.99 2.98
N ILE A 76 8.14 7.78 2.34
CA ILE A 76 9.04 8.88 1.94
C ILE A 76 8.32 9.88 1.04
N VAL A 77 7.63 9.38 0.00
CA VAL A 77 6.89 10.23 -0.95
C VAL A 77 5.79 11.00 -0.21
N ARG A 78 5.01 10.32 0.64
CA ARG A 78 3.90 10.92 1.37
C ARG A 78 4.37 12.01 2.33
N THR A 79 5.39 11.72 3.14
CA THR A 79 5.94 12.67 4.10
C THR A 79 6.39 13.95 3.40
N GLU A 80 7.02 13.83 2.23
CA GLU A 80 7.51 14.99 1.49
C GLU A 80 6.40 15.74 0.74
N ALA A 81 5.38 15.02 0.26
CA ALA A 81 4.16 15.62 -0.26
C ALA A 81 3.44 16.45 0.82
N ASP A 82 3.26 15.87 2.00
CA ASP A 82 2.60 16.51 3.14
C ASP A 82 3.39 17.73 3.64
N ALA A 83 4.72 17.63 3.75
CA ALA A 83 5.59 18.75 4.12
C ALA A 83 5.52 19.90 3.10
N SER A 84 5.35 19.58 1.82
CA SER A 84 5.19 20.57 0.75
C SER A 84 3.76 21.13 0.62
N HIS A 85 2.82 20.63 1.43
CA HIS A 85 1.39 20.96 1.34
C HIS A 85 0.82 20.67 -0.06
N ALA A 86 1.22 19.54 -0.65
CA ALA A 86 0.69 19.10 -1.92
C ALA A 86 -0.84 18.95 -1.86
N PRO A 87 -1.58 19.35 -2.90
CA PRO A 87 -3.03 19.20 -2.91
C PRO A 87 -3.41 17.72 -2.91
N HIS A 88 -4.40 17.36 -2.11
CA HIS A 88 -5.00 16.03 -2.19
C HIS A 88 -5.89 15.90 -3.44
N PRO A 89 -5.99 14.70 -4.05
CA PRO A 89 -6.87 14.46 -5.17
C PRO A 89 -8.33 14.73 -4.80
N SER A 90 -9.06 15.37 -5.70
CA SER A 90 -10.50 15.59 -5.57
C SER A 90 -11.29 14.29 -5.71
N ASP A 91 -12.52 14.27 -5.20
CA ASP A 91 -13.42 13.12 -5.36
C ASP A 91 -13.69 12.76 -6.83
N ALA A 92 -13.68 13.76 -7.72
CA ALA A 92 -13.86 13.57 -9.15
C ALA A 92 -12.65 12.85 -9.79
N GLU A 93 -11.43 13.21 -9.41
CA GLU A 93 -10.20 12.56 -9.88
C GLU A 93 -10.10 11.12 -9.38
N ILE A 94 -10.49 10.88 -8.12
CA ILE A 94 -10.55 9.55 -7.53
C ILE A 94 -11.58 8.70 -8.28
N GLU A 95 -12.80 9.21 -8.52
CA GLU A 95 -13.83 8.44 -9.22
C GLU A 95 -13.47 8.15 -10.68
N HIS A 96 -12.85 9.11 -11.37
CA HIS A 96 -12.34 8.90 -12.71
C HIS A 96 -11.28 7.78 -12.74
N SER A 97 -10.38 7.75 -11.75
CA SER A 97 -9.37 6.70 -11.65
C SER A 97 -9.95 5.35 -11.25
N LEU A 98 -10.97 5.31 -10.39
CA LEU A 98 -11.72 4.09 -10.09
C LEU A 98 -12.44 3.55 -11.32
N SER A 99 -13.02 4.43 -12.15
CA SER A 99 -13.65 4.05 -13.40
C SER A 99 -12.63 3.41 -14.35
N ARG A 100 -11.46 4.04 -14.56
CA ARG A 100 -10.38 3.47 -15.37
C ARG A 100 -9.88 2.14 -14.83
N LEU A 101 -9.74 2.02 -13.51
CA LEU A 101 -9.37 0.77 -12.86
C LEU A 101 -10.39 -0.33 -13.16
N ARG A 102 -11.68 -0.07 -12.98
CA ARG A 102 -12.76 -1.04 -13.30
C ARG A 102 -12.74 -1.43 -14.78
N SER A 103 -12.53 -0.48 -15.68
CA SER A 103 -12.41 -0.71 -17.12
C SER A 103 -11.15 -1.48 -17.54
N SER A 104 -10.14 -1.61 -16.68
CA SER A 104 -8.95 -2.41 -16.96
C SER A 104 -9.17 -3.93 -16.81
N PHE A 105 -10.26 -4.33 -16.15
CA PHE A 105 -10.68 -5.73 -16.06
C PHE A 105 -11.50 -6.13 -17.30
N ALA A 106 -11.53 -7.42 -17.65
CA ALA A 106 -12.27 -7.87 -18.83
C ALA A 106 -13.79 -7.68 -18.67
N SER A 107 -14.29 -7.65 -17.44
CA SER A 107 -15.69 -7.36 -17.13
C SER A 107 -15.88 -6.87 -15.69
N GLN A 108 -17.02 -6.24 -15.42
CA GLN A 108 -17.44 -5.87 -14.06
C GLN A 108 -17.54 -7.10 -13.14
N GLN A 109 -18.00 -8.24 -13.65
CA GLN A 109 -18.09 -9.48 -12.89
C GLN A 109 -16.70 -9.98 -12.46
N GLU A 110 -15.71 -9.88 -13.35
CA GLU A 110 -14.32 -10.24 -13.03
C GLU A 110 -13.73 -9.31 -11.96
N TYR A 111 -13.94 -7.99 -12.09
CA TYR A 111 -13.53 -7.01 -11.09
C TYR A 111 -14.09 -7.39 -9.70
N GLU A 112 -15.40 -7.64 -9.61
CA GLU A 112 -16.04 -7.99 -8.35
C GLU A 112 -15.53 -9.31 -7.77
N ALA A 113 -15.35 -10.33 -8.63
CA ALA A 113 -14.85 -11.64 -8.21
C ALA A 113 -13.43 -11.54 -7.65
N ARG A 114 -12.50 -10.88 -8.37
CA ARG A 114 -11.11 -10.71 -7.93
C ARG A 114 -11.01 -9.86 -6.66
N ARG A 115 -11.78 -8.77 -6.56
CA ARG A 115 -11.82 -7.92 -5.37
C ARG A 115 -12.30 -8.70 -4.14
N LYS A 116 -13.38 -9.49 -4.28
CA LYS A 116 -13.89 -10.35 -3.20
C LYS A 116 -12.88 -11.45 -2.83
N GLN A 117 -12.23 -12.06 -3.81
CA GLN A 117 -11.18 -13.05 -3.58
C GLN A 117 -9.99 -12.47 -2.80
N ALA A 118 -9.62 -11.21 -3.09
CA ALA A 118 -8.60 -10.49 -2.33
C ALA A 118 -9.07 -9.98 -0.95
N GLY A 119 -10.37 -10.11 -0.63
CA GLY A 119 -10.95 -9.66 0.63
C GLY A 119 -11.01 -8.14 0.77
N LEU A 120 -11.15 -7.40 -0.34
CA LEU A 120 -11.22 -5.94 -0.37
C LEU A 120 -12.66 -5.46 -0.49
N SER A 121 -13.01 -4.41 0.24
CA SER A 121 -14.24 -3.63 0.05
C SER A 121 -14.06 -2.58 -1.06
N GLU A 122 -15.15 -1.92 -1.51
CA GLU A 122 -15.00 -0.74 -2.40
C GLU A 122 -14.23 0.38 -1.71
N LEU A 123 -14.38 0.53 -0.39
CA LEU A 123 -13.70 1.58 0.37
C LEU A 123 -12.20 1.33 0.43
N ASP A 124 -11.76 0.08 0.58
CA ASP A 124 -10.33 -0.27 0.55
C ASP A 124 -9.72 0.05 -0.81
N VAL A 125 -10.43 -0.28 -1.90
CA VAL A 125 -9.99 0.03 -3.27
C VAL A 125 -9.94 1.55 -3.48
N ARG A 126 -10.96 2.30 -3.04
CA ARG A 126 -10.98 3.76 -3.12
C ARG A 126 -9.83 4.38 -2.35
N ALA A 127 -9.56 3.93 -1.13
CA ALA A 127 -8.47 4.44 -0.31
C ALA A 127 -7.11 4.19 -0.97
N MET A 128 -6.91 3.00 -1.55
CA MET A 128 -5.67 2.68 -2.25
C MET A 128 -5.50 3.50 -3.54
N VAL A 129 -6.56 3.68 -4.33
CA VAL A 129 -6.53 4.52 -5.53
C VAL A 129 -6.25 5.99 -5.18
N SER A 130 -6.91 6.52 -4.16
CA SER A 130 -6.67 7.89 -3.66
C SER A 130 -5.22 8.07 -3.19
N SER A 131 -4.71 7.12 -2.41
CA SER A 131 -3.31 7.07 -1.97
C SER A 131 -2.35 7.08 -3.17
N GLN A 132 -2.58 6.21 -4.17
CA GLN A 132 -1.74 6.12 -5.35
C GLN A 132 -1.73 7.41 -6.17
N LEU A 133 -2.89 8.02 -6.37
CA LEU A 133 -3.01 9.30 -7.08
C LEU A 133 -2.23 10.40 -6.37
N TYR A 134 -2.40 10.54 -5.06
CA TYR A 134 -1.70 11.55 -4.29
C TYR A 134 -0.18 11.44 -4.43
N LEU A 135 0.35 10.22 -4.36
CA LEU A 135 1.78 9.98 -4.52
C LEU A 135 2.25 10.22 -5.97
N SER A 136 1.49 9.76 -6.97
CA SER A 136 1.86 9.95 -8.38
C SER A 136 1.83 11.42 -8.79
N ASP A 137 0.81 12.17 -8.37
CA ASP A 137 0.64 13.56 -8.73
C ASP A 137 1.71 14.43 -8.07
N TYR A 138 2.12 14.09 -6.85
CA TYR A 138 3.26 14.73 -6.20
C TYR A 138 4.57 14.47 -6.96
N LEU A 139 4.85 13.21 -7.32
CA LEU A 139 6.07 12.88 -8.06
C LEU A 139 6.10 13.56 -9.44
N ASP A 140 4.96 13.56 -10.14
CA ASP A 140 4.83 14.23 -11.44
C ASP A 140 5.10 15.72 -11.31
N SER A 141 4.39 16.42 -10.41
CA SER A 141 4.58 17.86 -10.20
C SER A 141 5.99 18.24 -9.77
N ARG A 142 6.64 17.39 -8.94
CA ARG A 142 8.00 17.62 -8.44
C ARG A 142 9.05 17.47 -9.53
N PHE A 143 8.98 16.43 -10.35
CA PHE A 143 10.07 16.05 -11.25
C PHE A 143 9.83 16.46 -12.70
N ARG A 144 8.58 16.59 -13.16
CA ARG A 144 8.25 16.98 -14.54
C ARG A 144 8.98 18.25 -15.00
N PRO A 145 9.09 19.34 -14.21
CA PRO A 145 9.77 20.56 -14.66
C PRO A 145 11.26 20.38 -14.99
N ALA A 146 11.91 19.35 -14.40
CA ALA A 146 13.33 19.07 -14.62
C ALA A 146 13.57 18.12 -15.80
N VAL A 147 12.54 17.47 -16.34
CA VAL A 147 12.68 16.55 -17.48
C VAL A 147 12.76 17.34 -18.78
N GLN A 148 13.87 17.21 -19.48
CA GLN A 148 14.08 17.76 -20.82
C GLN A 148 14.15 16.62 -21.81
N ILE A 149 13.37 16.70 -22.88
CA ILE A 149 13.34 15.70 -23.94
C ILE A 149 13.99 16.27 -25.20
N ASP A 150 15.03 15.61 -25.69
CA ASP A 150 15.67 15.96 -26.95
C ASP A 150 14.85 15.37 -28.14
N PRO A 151 14.67 16.10 -29.26
CA PRO A 151 14.07 15.55 -30.48
C PRO A 151 14.65 14.19 -30.91
N LYS A 152 15.95 13.96 -30.69
CA LYS A 152 16.59 12.67 -30.97
C LYS A 152 16.08 11.55 -30.07
N GLU A 153 15.80 11.81 -28.80
CA GLU A 153 15.22 10.80 -27.90
C GLU A 153 13.83 10.38 -28.35
N VAL A 154 13.05 11.30 -28.91
CA VAL A 154 11.74 11.01 -29.50
C VAL A 154 11.88 10.07 -30.71
N GLU A 155 12.83 10.36 -31.61
CA GLU A 155 13.10 9.49 -32.76
C GLU A 155 13.60 8.10 -32.32
N ASP A 156 14.57 8.05 -31.40
CA ASP A 156 15.13 6.81 -30.86
C ASP A 156 14.07 5.96 -30.16
N PHE A 157 13.23 6.56 -29.31
CA PHE A 157 12.14 5.84 -28.65
C PHE A 157 11.10 5.31 -29.63
N TYR A 158 10.74 6.10 -30.65
CA TYR A 158 9.84 5.66 -31.70
C TYR A 158 10.39 4.43 -32.45
N GLN A 159 11.66 4.46 -32.85
CA GLN A 159 12.30 3.37 -33.58
C GLN A 159 12.52 2.12 -32.74
N THR A 160 12.79 2.27 -31.44
CA THR A 160 13.16 1.15 -30.55
C THR A 160 11.99 0.55 -29.77
N ALA A 161 10.93 1.33 -29.51
CA ALA A 161 9.78 0.88 -28.74
C ALA A 161 8.49 0.80 -29.57
N ILE A 162 8.15 1.86 -30.32
CA ILE A 162 6.86 1.94 -31.03
C ILE A 162 6.84 1.03 -32.26
N VAL A 163 7.81 1.19 -33.16
CA VAL A 163 7.90 0.43 -34.41
C VAL A 163 7.97 -1.08 -34.16
N PRO A 164 8.85 -1.60 -33.27
CA PRO A 164 8.94 -3.04 -33.03
C PRO A 164 7.66 -3.60 -32.42
N ARG A 165 7.00 -2.86 -31.53
CA ARG A 165 5.75 -3.28 -30.88
C ARG A 165 4.57 -3.33 -31.86
N ALA A 166 4.48 -2.40 -32.81
CA ALA A 166 3.47 -2.44 -33.87
C ALA A 166 3.68 -3.65 -34.78
N ARG A 167 4.93 -3.86 -35.25
CA ARG A 167 5.28 -5.01 -36.10
C ARG A 167 5.05 -6.35 -35.42
N ALA A 168 5.37 -6.47 -34.13
CA ALA A 168 5.11 -7.68 -33.35
C ALA A 168 3.62 -8.03 -33.25
N ARG A 169 2.72 -7.04 -33.40
CA ARG A 169 1.27 -7.23 -33.46
C ARG A 169 0.73 -7.39 -34.89
N GLY A 170 1.61 -7.44 -35.90
CA GLY A 170 1.21 -7.48 -37.31
C GLY A 170 0.54 -6.19 -37.78
N GLN A 171 0.77 -5.07 -37.11
CA GLN A 171 0.21 -3.76 -37.42
C GLN A 171 1.25 -2.88 -38.09
N GLU A 172 0.80 -2.00 -38.98
CA GLU A 172 1.65 -0.94 -39.52
C GLU A 172 1.91 0.11 -38.42
N PRO A 173 3.17 0.52 -38.20
CA PRO A 173 3.47 1.56 -37.22
C PRO A 173 2.80 2.89 -37.60
N PRO A 174 2.22 3.64 -36.64
CA PRO A 174 1.80 5.01 -36.90
C PRO A 174 3.02 5.85 -37.30
N SER A 175 2.86 6.92 -38.06
CA SER A 175 3.97 7.82 -38.36
C SER A 175 4.55 8.46 -37.10
N LEU A 176 5.81 8.93 -37.18
CA LEU A 176 6.45 9.63 -36.06
C LEU A 176 5.63 10.85 -35.63
N ASP A 177 5.08 11.61 -36.58
CA ASP A 177 4.30 12.80 -36.26
C ASP A 177 2.97 12.48 -35.58
N GLU A 178 2.29 11.40 -35.97
CA GLU A 178 1.09 10.92 -35.27
C GLU A 178 1.39 10.42 -33.85
N ALA A 179 2.57 9.83 -33.65
CA ALA A 179 2.98 9.29 -32.36
C ALA A 179 3.68 10.32 -31.45
N ARG A 180 4.09 11.47 -31.99
CA ARG A 180 5.04 12.41 -31.35
C ARG A 180 4.64 12.79 -29.93
N ASP A 181 3.40 13.25 -29.74
CA ASP A 181 2.92 13.69 -28.42
C ASP A 181 2.90 12.52 -27.41
N SER A 182 2.47 11.34 -27.84
CA SER A 182 2.44 10.14 -27.00
C SER A 182 3.84 9.65 -26.62
N VAL A 183 4.80 9.76 -27.55
CA VAL A 183 6.21 9.41 -27.31
C VAL A 183 6.83 10.42 -26.36
N GLN A 184 6.59 11.71 -26.56
CA GLN A 184 7.10 12.76 -25.69
C GLN A 184 6.56 12.59 -24.26
N GLU A 185 5.26 12.36 -24.08
CA GLU A 185 4.70 12.12 -22.75
C GLU A 185 5.27 10.84 -22.12
N ALA A 186 5.45 9.76 -22.89
CA ALA A 186 6.07 8.53 -22.37
C ALA A 186 7.53 8.77 -21.93
N LEU A 187 8.29 9.56 -22.68
CA LEU A 187 9.65 9.94 -22.31
C LEU A 187 9.69 10.83 -21.07
N VAL A 188 8.76 11.77 -20.96
CA VAL A 188 8.62 12.60 -19.75
C VAL A 188 8.34 11.73 -18.53
N GLN A 189 7.41 10.79 -18.63
CA GLN A 189 7.10 9.84 -17.55
C GLN A 189 8.29 8.95 -17.19
N ASN A 190 9.06 8.48 -18.18
CA ASN A 190 10.28 7.74 -17.92
C ASN A 190 11.31 8.58 -17.16
N GLY A 191 11.49 9.86 -17.55
CA GLY A 191 12.37 10.79 -16.86
C GLY A 191 11.94 11.08 -15.42
N ILE A 192 10.64 11.25 -15.18
CA ILE A 192 10.06 11.40 -13.83
C ILE A 192 10.40 10.17 -12.98
N ASN A 193 10.15 8.96 -13.51
CA ASN A 193 10.41 7.71 -12.79
C ASN A 193 11.90 7.56 -12.43
N GLN A 194 12.81 7.84 -13.37
CA GLN A 194 14.25 7.76 -13.12
C GLN A 194 14.71 8.73 -12.02
N GLN A 195 14.21 9.97 -12.06
CA GLN A 195 14.53 10.96 -11.03
C GLN A 195 13.94 10.59 -9.67
N ALA A 196 12.70 10.10 -9.64
CA ALA A 196 12.06 9.62 -8.43
C ALA A 196 12.82 8.45 -7.80
N GLU A 197 13.24 7.47 -8.60
CA GLU A 197 14.04 6.33 -8.13
C GLU A 197 15.37 6.77 -7.53
N GLN A 198 16.08 7.70 -8.18
CA GLN A 198 17.34 8.22 -7.65
C GLN A 198 17.12 8.98 -6.34
N TRP A 199 16.11 9.84 -6.30
CA TRP A 199 15.75 10.60 -5.10
C TRP A 199 15.32 9.68 -3.94
N LEU A 200 14.58 8.60 -4.19
CA LEU A 200 14.20 7.62 -3.18
C LEU A 200 15.42 6.90 -2.60
N LYS A 201 16.37 6.49 -3.46
CA LYS A 201 17.64 5.88 -3.01
C LYS A 201 18.41 6.82 -2.09
N GLU A 202 18.58 8.07 -2.49
CA GLU A 202 19.27 9.08 -1.69
C GLU A 202 18.53 9.41 -0.38
N SER A 203 17.20 9.47 -0.42
CA SER A 203 16.39 9.74 0.75
C SER A 203 16.50 8.62 1.78
N ARG A 204 16.47 7.35 1.36
CA ARG A 204 16.66 6.20 2.24
C ARG A 204 17.99 6.23 3.01
N LEU A 205 19.06 6.73 2.41
CA LEU A 205 20.39 6.82 3.06
C LEU A 205 20.41 7.80 4.24
N ARG A 206 19.48 8.76 4.27
CA ARG A 206 19.39 9.78 5.31
C ARG A 206 18.43 9.42 6.43
N LEU A 207 17.63 8.37 6.25
CA LEU A 207 16.58 7.98 7.18
C LEU A 207 17.07 6.92 8.17
N ARG A 208 16.60 7.02 9.40
CA ARG A 208 16.70 5.94 10.39
C ARG A 208 15.56 4.95 10.16
N ILE A 209 15.90 3.81 9.56
CA ILE A 209 14.96 2.70 9.31
C ILE A 209 15.36 1.52 10.20
N GLU A 210 14.46 1.11 11.08
CA GLU A 210 14.58 -0.12 11.88
C GLU A 210 13.62 -1.16 11.31
N ASN A 211 14.15 -2.23 10.69
CA ASN A 211 13.36 -3.32 10.15
C ASN A 211 13.10 -4.38 11.24
N LEU A 212 11.83 -4.62 11.54
CA LEU A 212 11.37 -5.53 12.59
C LEU A 212 10.66 -6.77 12.03
N LEU A 213 10.62 -6.93 10.71
CA LEU A 213 9.85 -7.98 10.03
C LEU A 213 10.28 -9.40 10.45
N ALA A 214 11.59 -9.63 10.65
CA ALA A 214 12.11 -10.93 11.09
C ALA A 214 11.63 -11.34 12.50
N GLY A 215 11.30 -10.37 13.36
CA GLY A 215 10.75 -10.61 14.69
C GLY A 215 9.25 -10.96 14.67
N VAL A 216 8.57 -10.66 13.57
CA VAL A 216 7.11 -10.85 13.40
C VAL A 216 6.76 -12.23 12.87
N ALA A 217 7.69 -12.94 12.23
CA ALA A 217 7.48 -14.29 11.67
C ALA A 217 7.47 -15.44 12.71
N LYS A 218 7.38 -15.12 14.01
CA LYS A 218 7.26 -16.09 15.12
C LYS A 218 5.87 -16.07 15.76
#